data_AF-A0A7X2P8A4-F1
#
_entry.id   AF-A0A7X2P8A4-F1
#
_cell.length_a   1.000
_cell.length_b   1.000
_cell.length_c   1.000
_cell.angle_alpha   90.00
_cell.angle_beta   90.00
_cell.angle_gamma   90.00
#
_symmetry.space_group_name_H-M   'P 1'
#
loop_
_entity.id
_entity.type
_entity.pdbx_description
1 polymer ?
#
loop_
_entity_poly.entity_id
_entity_poly.type
_entity_poly.pdbx_seq_one_letter_code
_entity_poly.pdbx_strand_id
1 'polypeptide(L)'
;MINGKYHTERICKGEKIVIDIAEICGRYEIAVLGKGGKELEMETVRTIQEARDIYAEYLKKYPESPAPLTGKYQKLADDLKTAIETGKAAEAKNPEDGGASNFDATLICLKGWTEKKVIQAAKEAGTTAQKYRPGLFVINPITNGQADARSRNEKATTAKLSELGYQTADYCCMD
;
A
#
# COMPACT_ATOMS: atom_id res chain seq x y z
N MET A 1 1.51 -11.26 -36.50
CA MET A 1 0.39 -11.03 -35.55
C MET A 1 0.21 -12.31 -34.76
N ILE A 2 0.66 -12.34 -33.51
CA ILE A 2 0.59 -13.52 -32.65
C ILE A 2 -0.83 -13.58 -32.07
N ASN A 3 -1.52 -14.69 -32.28
CA ASN A 3 -2.87 -14.97 -31.80
C ASN A 3 -2.90 -15.10 -30.25
N GLY A 4 -2.92 -13.98 -29.55
CA GLY A 4 -4.01 -13.64 -28.62
C GLY A 4 -4.28 -14.45 -27.35
N LYS A 5 -3.31 -15.02 -26.60
CA LYS A 5 -3.62 -15.50 -25.23
C LYS A 5 -2.66 -15.16 -24.08
N TYR A 6 -1.41 -14.72 -24.32
CA TYR A 6 -0.46 -14.47 -23.23
C TYR A 6 0.33 -13.17 -23.37
N HIS A 7 -0.37 -12.06 -23.65
CA HIS A 7 0.20 -10.71 -23.63
C HIS A 7 -0.44 -9.92 -22.49
N THR A 8 0.36 -9.46 -21.53
CA THR A 8 -0.10 -8.59 -20.45
C THR A 8 0.73 -7.33 -20.41
N GLU A 9 0.07 -6.18 -20.52
CA GLU A 9 0.66 -4.87 -20.22
C GLU A 9 0.22 -4.44 -18.82
N ARG A 10 1.14 -3.92 -18.01
CA ARG A 10 0.82 -3.39 -16.68
C ARG A 10 1.79 -2.29 -16.27
N ILE A 11 1.35 -1.46 -15.33
CA ILE A 11 2.26 -0.56 -14.63
C ILE A 11 2.82 -1.32 -13.44
N CYS A 12 4.13 -1.40 -13.29
CA CYS A 12 4.80 -1.99 -12.13
C CYS A 12 5.81 -0.97 -11.60
N LYS A 13 5.68 -0.61 -10.32
CA LYS A 13 6.50 0.43 -9.68
C LYS A 13 6.53 1.76 -10.46
N GLY A 14 5.41 2.13 -11.08
CA GLY A 14 5.29 3.36 -11.87
C GLY A 14 5.80 3.26 -13.32
N GLU A 15 6.33 2.11 -13.74
CA GLU A 15 6.82 1.92 -15.11
C GLU A 15 5.93 0.95 -15.89
N LYS A 16 5.69 1.24 -17.17
CA LYS A 16 5.00 0.31 -18.07
C LYS A 16 5.92 -0.87 -18.37
N ILE A 17 5.41 -2.07 -18.13
CA ILE A 17 6.04 -3.32 -18.53
C ILE A 17 5.08 -4.17 -19.37
N VAL A 18 5.65 -5.08 -20.15
CA VAL A 18 4.94 -6.08 -20.93
C VAL A 18 5.47 -7.45 -20.52
N ILE A 19 4.58 -8.41 -20.30
CA ILE A 19 4.92 -9.82 -20.11
C ILE A 19 4.24 -10.57 -21.25
N ASP A 20 5.03 -11.23 -22.08
CA ASP A 20 4.55 -11.91 -23.29
C ASP A 20 5.09 -13.33 -23.42
N ILE A 21 4.33 -14.20 -24.10
CA ILE A 21 4.79 -15.50 -24.57
C ILE A 21 4.71 -15.54 -26.09
N ALA A 22 5.84 -15.81 -26.74
CA ALA A 22 5.93 -16.00 -28.19
C ALA A 22 6.37 -17.43 -28.53
N GLU A 23 5.74 -18.05 -29.53
CA GLU A 23 6.24 -19.32 -30.09
C GLU A 23 7.23 -19.02 -31.23
N ILE A 24 8.47 -19.49 -31.09
CA ILE A 24 9.56 -19.27 -32.05
C ILE A 24 10.22 -20.62 -32.36
N CYS A 25 10.16 -21.05 -33.61
CA CYS A 25 10.79 -22.28 -34.10
C CYS A 25 10.46 -23.53 -33.27
N GLY A 26 9.20 -23.67 -32.82
CA GLY A 26 8.73 -24.81 -32.01
C GLY A 26 9.18 -24.77 -30.55
N ARG A 27 9.66 -23.62 -30.06
CA ARG A 27 9.92 -23.32 -28.65
C ARG A 27 9.06 -22.13 -28.22
N TYR A 28 8.92 -21.95 -26.92
CA TYR A 28 8.19 -20.82 -26.34
C TYR A 28 9.18 -19.92 -25.61
N GLU A 29 9.17 -18.64 -25.96
CA GLU A 29 9.95 -17.59 -25.32
C GLU A 29 9.02 -16.74 -24.46
N ILE A 30 9.42 -16.51 -23.20
CA ILE A 30 8.68 -15.72 -22.22
C ILE A 30 9.55 -14.53 -21.88
N ALA A 31 9.08 -13.32 -22.17
CA ALA A 31 9.85 -12.11 -21.97
C ALA A 31 9.10 -11.11 -21.08
N VAL A 32 9.86 -10.46 -20.19
CA VAL A 32 9.45 -9.26 -19.48
C VAL A 32 10.17 -8.08 -20.11
N LEU A 33 9.41 -7.19 -20.74
CA LEU A 33 9.93 -6.03 -21.44
C LEU A 33 9.54 -4.76 -20.69
N GLY A 34 10.52 -3.91 -20.41
CA GLY A 34 10.35 -2.58 -19.85
C GLY A 34 10.16 -1.50 -20.91
N LYS A 35 10.28 -0.24 -20.48
CA LYS A 35 10.14 0.93 -21.36
C LYS A 35 11.07 0.85 -22.58
N GLY A 36 10.50 1.10 -23.76
CA GLY A 36 11.24 1.09 -25.03
C GLY A 36 11.64 -0.31 -25.51
N GLY A 37 11.04 -1.37 -24.97
CA GLY A 37 11.37 -2.76 -25.34
C GLY A 37 12.64 -3.28 -24.66
N LYS A 38 13.11 -2.62 -23.60
CA LYS A 38 14.25 -3.11 -22.81
C LYS A 38 13.92 -4.47 -22.20
N GLU A 39 14.70 -5.48 -22.51
CA GLU A 39 14.60 -6.79 -21.85
C GLU A 39 14.95 -6.65 -20.37
N LEU A 40 14.04 -7.08 -19.50
CA LEU A 40 14.27 -7.18 -18.07
C LEU A 40 14.58 -8.62 -17.69
N GLU A 41 13.80 -9.56 -18.21
CA GLU A 41 13.98 -11.01 -18.03
C GLU A 41 13.47 -11.74 -19.28
N MET A 42 14.11 -12.87 -19.61
CA MET A 42 13.72 -13.71 -20.73
C MET A 42 14.04 -15.17 -20.41
N GLU A 43 13.16 -16.07 -20.81
CA GLU A 43 13.37 -17.51 -20.72
C GLU A 43 12.82 -18.23 -21.96
N THR A 44 13.42 -19.37 -22.32
CA THR A 44 12.98 -20.18 -23.46
C THR A 44 12.77 -21.62 -23.02
N VAL A 45 11.58 -22.15 -23.30
CA VAL A 45 11.17 -23.52 -22.93
C VAL A 45 10.61 -24.28 -24.12
N ARG A 46 10.45 -25.59 -23.97
CA ARG A 46 10.02 -26.48 -25.06
C ARG A 46 8.52 -26.70 -25.09
N THR A 47 7.83 -26.49 -23.98
CA THR A 47 6.40 -26.75 -23.86
C THR A 47 5.62 -25.51 -23.49
N ILE A 48 4.37 -25.41 -23.98
CA ILE A 48 3.48 -24.30 -23.62
C ILE A 48 3.10 -24.32 -22.12
N GLN A 49 3.16 -25.48 -21.47
CA GLN A 49 2.84 -25.60 -20.04
C GLN A 49 3.92 -24.95 -19.18
N GLU A 50 5.20 -25.27 -19.42
CA GLU A 50 6.32 -24.61 -18.76
C GLU A 50 6.27 -23.10 -18.97
N ALA A 51 5.92 -22.66 -20.19
CA ALA A 51 5.82 -21.24 -20.50
C ALA A 51 4.73 -20.52 -19.70
N ARG A 52 3.59 -21.20 -19.48
CA ARG A 52 2.50 -20.68 -18.64
C ARG A 52 2.89 -20.57 -17.17
N ASP A 53 3.66 -21.53 -16.68
CA ASP A 53 4.11 -21.55 -15.29
C ASP A 53 5.07 -20.39 -15.03
N ILE A 54 6.07 -20.20 -15.90
CA ILE A 54 6.99 -19.04 -15.86
C ILE A 54 6.23 -17.73 -16.01
N TYR A 55 5.28 -17.65 -16.95
CA TYR A 55 4.44 -16.48 -17.11
C TYR A 55 3.69 -16.11 -15.82
N ALA A 56 3.10 -17.11 -15.14
CA ALA A 56 2.43 -16.91 -13.87
C ALA A 56 3.40 -16.45 -12.75
N GLU A 57 4.64 -16.92 -12.76
CA GLU A 57 5.70 -16.44 -11.86
C GLU A 57 6.06 -14.98 -12.15
N TYR A 58 6.22 -14.59 -13.41
CA TYR A 58 6.46 -13.19 -13.78
C TYR A 58 5.29 -12.28 -13.40
N LEU A 59 4.03 -12.72 -13.54
CA LEU A 59 2.88 -11.93 -13.06
C LEU A 59 2.91 -11.70 -11.54
N LYS A 60 3.47 -12.63 -10.76
CA LYS A 60 3.65 -12.49 -9.30
C LYS A 60 4.84 -11.60 -8.95
N LYS A 61 5.95 -11.76 -9.66
CA LYS A 61 7.19 -11.00 -9.48
C LYS A 61 7.03 -9.53 -9.87
N TYR A 62 6.20 -9.26 -10.87
CA TYR A 62 5.87 -7.93 -11.36
C TYR A 62 4.37 -7.63 -11.16
N PRO A 63 3.94 -7.38 -9.91
CA PRO A 63 2.55 -7.06 -9.62
C PRO A 63 2.17 -5.72 -10.24
N GLU A 64 0.91 -5.63 -10.67
CA GLU A 64 0.36 -4.37 -11.13
C GLU A 64 0.31 -3.34 -9.98
N SER A 65 0.88 -2.17 -10.23
CA SER A 65 0.79 -1.01 -9.36
C SER A 65 -0.68 -0.63 -9.19
N PRO A 66 -1.11 -0.32 -7.96
CA PRO A 66 -2.45 0.16 -7.75
C PRO A 66 -2.67 1.45 -8.54
N ALA A 67 -3.86 1.58 -9.14
CA ALA A 67 -4.23 2.80 -9.83
C ALA A 67 -4.15 4.01 -8.86
N PRO A 68 -3.80 5.21 -9.37
CA PRO A 68 -3.77 6.41 -8.54
C PRO A 68 -5.09 6.63 -7.79
N LEU A 69 -5.01 7.10 -6.55
CA LEU A 69 -6.19 7.48 -5.80
C LEU A 69 -6.85 8.71 -6.41
N THR A 70 -8.17 8.78 -6.30
CA THR A 70 -8.97 9.90 -6.81
C THR A 70 -10.11 10.20 -5.85
N GLY A 71 -10.62 11.44 -5.91
CA GLY A 71 -11.76 11.90 -5.12
C GLY A 71 -11.52 11.74 -3.61
N LYS A 72 -12.50 11.15 -2.90
CA LYS A 72 -12.45 11.00 -1.44
C LYS A 72 -11.24 10.21 -0.92
N TYR A 73 -10.68 9.30 -1.72
CA TYR A 73 -9.52 8.51 -1.30
C TYR A 73 -8.22 9.31 -1.39
N GLN A 74 -8.09 10.19 -2.40
CA GLN A 74 -6.97 11.12 -2.47
C GLN A 74 -7.03 12.09 -1.29
N LYS A 75 -8.22 12.68 -1.03
CA LYS A 75 -8.43 13.54 0.14
C LYS A 75 -8.03 12.83 1.45
N LEU A 76 -8.40 11.56 1.62
CA LEU A 76 -7.99 10.78 2.79
C LEU A 76 -6.47 10.64 2.89
N ALA A 77 -5.75 10.41 1.78
CA ALA A 77 -4.30 10.32 1.79
C ALA A 77 -3.66 11.65 2.25
N ASP A 78 -4.14 12.78 1.72
CA ASP A 78 -3.65 14.12 2.06
C ASP A 78 -3.94 14.48 3.53
N ASP A 79 -5.16 14.18 4.00
CA ASP A 79 -5.59 14.39 5.38
C ASP A 79 -4.79 13.52 6.37
N LEU A 80 -4.57 12.24 6.04
CA LEU A 80 -3.76 11.33 6.84
C LEU A 80 -2.32 11.83 6.93
N LYS A 81 -1.74 12.30 5.83
CA LYS A 81 -0.39 12.87 5.83
C LYS A 81 -0.30 14.06 6.79
N THR A 82 -1.26 14.98 6.71
CA THR A 82 -1.36 16.14 7.61
C THR A 82 -1.49 15.73 9.08
N ALA A 83 -2.32 14.73 9.37
CA ALA A 83 -2.52 14.21 10.72
C ALA A 83 -1.26 13.54 11.28
N ILE A 84 -0.56 12.73 10.47
CA ILE A 84 0.69 12.06 10.86
C ILE A 84 1.80 13.08 11.11
N GLU A 85 1.92 14.12 10.28
CA GLU A 85 2.89 15.21 10.50
C GLU A 85 2.61 15.95 11.82
N THR A 86 1.32 16.14 12.15
CA THR A 86 0.90 16.72 13.43
C THR A 86 1.27 15.81 14.61
N GLY A 87 1.04 14.49 14.48
CA GLY A 87 1.43 13.49 15.48
C GLY A 87 2.93 13.48 15.75
N LYS A 88 3.75 13.45 14.69
CA LYS A 88 5.21 13.51 14.78
C LYS A 88 5.70 14.80 15.45
N ALA A 89 5.08 15.94 15.13
CA ALA A 89 5.43 17.21 15.74
C ALA A 89 5.08 17.26 17.24
N ALA A 90 3.99 16.60 17.66
CA ALA A 90 3.62 16.48 19.06
C ALA A 90 4.60 15.60 19.85
N GLU A 91 5.04 14.49 19.26
CA GLU A 91 6.08 13.62 19.81
C GLU A 91 7.40 14.38 20.01
N ALA A 92 7.84 15.12 18.98
CA ALA A 92 9.11 15.85 19.04
C ALA A 92 9.14 16.98 20.10
N LYS A 93 7.99 17.50 20.52
CA LYS A 93 7.89 18.58 21.52
C LYS A 93 8.14 18.11 22.96
N ASN A 94 7.95 16.83 23.26
CA ASN A 94 8.25 16.26 24.56
C ASN A 94 8.85 14.86 24.38
N PRO A 95 10.17 14.70 24.53
CA PRO A 95 10.84 13.41 24.32
C PRO A 95 10.73 12.46 25.52
N GLU A 96 9.99 12.79 26.59
CA GLU A 96 9.85 11.89 27.73
C GLU A 96 9.10 10.60 27.35
N ASP A 97 9.83 9.49 27.40
CA ASP A 97 9.37 8.13 27.05
C ASP A 97 9.19 7.30 28.34
N GLY A 98 8.37 7.82 29.26
CA GLY A 98 7.92 7.08 30.43
C GLY A 98 6.64 6.29 30.12
N GLY A 99 6.40 5.17 30.82
CA GLY A 99 5.17 4.38 30.71
C GLY A 99 5.32 3.03 30.00
N ALA A 100 4.21 2.31 29.83
CA ALA A 100 4.19 0.92 29.29
C ALA A 100 3.29 0.76 28.04
N SER A 101 2.80 1.85 27.44
CA SER A 101 1.83 1.76 26.34
C SER A 101 2.49 1.55 24.98
N ASN A 102 2.44 0.32 24.47
CA ASN A 102 3.10 -0.05 23.20
C ASN A 102 2.12 -0.23 22.03
N PHE A 103 0.81 -0.15 22.28
CA PHE A 103 -0.23 -0.52 21.30
C PHE A 103 -1.21 0.60 20.94
N ASP A 104 -0.95 1.84 21.37
CA ASP A 104 -1.83 2.96 21.02
C ASP A 104 -1.88 3.15 19.50
N ALA A 105 -3.10 3.28 18.97
CA ALA A 105 -3.34 3.55 17.57
C ALA A 105 -4.64 4.33 17.36
N THR A 106 -4.71 5.07 16.25
CA THR A 106 -5.89 5.87 15.92
C THR A 106 -6.93 5.00 15.22
N LEU A 107 -8.18 4.98 15.70
CA LEU A 107 -9.30 4.40 14.97
C LEU A 107 -10.03 5.44 14.14
N ILE A 108 -10.37 5.08 12.91
CA ILE A 108 -11.15 5.92 11.99
C ILE A 108 -12.33 5.15 11.41
N CYS A 109 -13.53 5.74 11.50
CA CYS A 109 -14.75 5.17 10.94
C CYS A 109 -14.96 5.60 9.49
N LEU A 110 -14.87 4.64 8.57
CA LEU A 110 -14.98 4.83 7.11
C LEU A 110 -16.03 3.87 6.54
N LYS A 111 -17.30 4.04 6.93
CA LYS A 111 -18.42 3.19 6.46
C LYS A 111 -18.63 3.34 4.95
N GLY A 112 -18.70 2.21 4.23
CA GLY A 112 -18.88 2.19 2.76
C GLY A 112 -17.63 2.58 1.97
N TRP A 113 -16.45 2.61 2.59
CA TRP A 113 -15.18 2.82 1.89
C TRP A 113 -14.57 1.48 1.45
N THR A 114 -13.89 1.50 0.31
CA THR A 114 -13.19 0.34 -0.22
C THR A 114 -11.88 0.14 0.53
N GLU A 115 -11.77 -0.97 1.25
CA GLU A 115 -10.61 -1.35 2.08
C GLU A 115 -9.26 -1.21 1.35
N LYS A 116 -9.13 -1.76 0.14
CA LYS A 116 -7.88 -1.67 -0.64
C LYS A 116 -7.44 -0.22 -0.89
N LYS A 117 -8.39 0.69 -1.12
CA LYS A 117 -8.10 2.11 -1.37
C LYS A 117 -7.77 2.87 -0.09
N VAL A 118 -8.35 2.48 1.05
CA VAL A 118 -7.99 3.02 2.38
C VAL A 118 -6.56 2.61 2.74
N ILE A 119 -6.21 1.33 2.55
CA ILE A 119 -4.84 0.84 2.79
C ILE A 119 -3.84 1.54 1.86
N GLN A 120 -4.21 1.76 0.59
CA GLN A 120 -3.40 2.54 -0.33
C GLN A 120 -3.23 3.99 0.14
N ALA A 121 -4.30 4.66 0.59
CA ALA A 121 -4.24 6.04 1.08
C ALA A 121 -3.30 6.17 2.29
N ALA A 122 -3.37 5.21 3.22
CA ALA A 122 -2.47 5.16 4.36
C ALA A 122 -1.00 4.99 3.92
N LYS A 123 -0.73 4.11 2.95
CA LYS A 123 0.62 3.93 2.39
C LYS A 123 1.14 5.19 1.70
N GLU A 124 0.31 5.86 0.91
CA GLU A 124 0.67 7.14 0.26
C GLU A 124 0.95 8.25 1.29
N ALA A 125 0.23 8.23 2.42
CA ALA A 125 0.47 9.12 3.56
C ALA A 125 1.72 8.75 4.41
N GLY A 126 2.41 7.66 4.07
CA GLY A 126 3.59 7.19 4.79
C GLY A 126 3.28 6.41 6.08
N THR A 127 2.07 5.86 6.21
CA THR A 127 1.69 4.97 7.31
C THR A 127 1.07 3.65 6.83
N THR A 128 0.57 2.86 7.77
CA THR A 128 -0.17 1.62 7.53
C THR A 128 -1.56 1.72 8.15
N ALA A 129 -2.52 1.11 7.46
CA ALA A 129 -3.88 0.95 7.95
C ALA A 129 -4.26 -0.54 7.91
N GLN A 130 -5.02 -0.97 8.91
CA GLN A 130 -5.62 -2.30 8.94
C GLN A 130 -7.10 -2.18 9.28
N LYS A 131 -7.91 -3.02 8.64
CA LYS A 131 -9.33 -3.10 8.97
C LYS A 131 -9.50 -3.87 10.27
N TYR A 132 -10.14 -3.26 11.26
CA TYR A 132 -10.46 -3.91 12.53
C TYR A 132 -11.83 -4.58 12.48
N ARG A 133 -12.83 -3.88 11.96
CA ARG A 133 -14.18 -4.40 11.71
C ARG A 133 -14.84 -3.65 10.54
N PRO A 134 -15.99 -4.07 10.00
CA PRO A 134 -16.63 -3.39 8.88
C PRO A 134 -16.80 -1.88 9.11
N GLY A 135 -16.15 -1.07 8.25
CA GLY A 135 -16.19 0.38 8.34
C GLY A 135 -15.35 1.00 9.46
N LEU A 136 -14.47 0.25 10.14
CA LEU A 136 -13.55 0.77 11.16
C LEU A 136 -12.13 0.30 10.87
N PHE A 137 -11.21 1.26 10.79
CA PHE A 137 -9.81 1.03 10.45
C PHE A 137 -8.92 1.54 11.57
N VAL A 138 -7.85 0.81 11.85
CA VAL A 138 -6.75 1.23 12.72
C VAL A 138 -5.68 1.84 11.84
N ILE A 139 -5.31 3.08 12.14
CA ILE A 139 -4.17 3.79 11.56
C ILE A 139 -3.03 3.70 12.56
N ASN A 140 -1.92 3.09 12.14
CA ASN A 140 -0.77 2.98 13.02
C ASN A 140 -0.04 4.34 13.12
N PRO A 141 0.35 4.79 14.32
CA PRO A 141 1.19 5.96 14.45
C PRO A 141 2.57 5.67 13.87
N ILE A 142 3.18 6.68 13.25
CA ILE A 142 4.59 6.63 12.86
C ILE A 142 5.38 7.31 13.97
N THR A 143 5.98 6.48 14.82
CA THR A 143 6.71 6.90 16.01
C THR A 143 7.96 6.03 16.20
N ASN A 144 9.02 6.63 16.75
CA ASN A 144 10.20 5.88 17.22
C ASN A 144 10.19 5.74 18.75
N GLY A 145 9.36 6.49 19.46
CA GLY A 145 9.16 6.38 20.90
C GLY A 145 8.27 5.20 21.27
N GLN A 146 8.42 4.73 22.51
CA GLN A 146 7.44 3.84 23.13
C GLN A 146 6.48 4.68 24.00
N ALA A 147 5.60 4.00 24.75
CA ALA A 147 4.85 4.56 25.87
C ALA A 147 4.26 5.97 25.62
N ASP A 148 4.53 6.95 26.49
CA ASP A 148 3.89 8.27 26.44
C ASP A 148 4.17 9.05 25.15
N ALA A 149 5.32 8.81 24.51
CA ALA A 149 5.66 9.43 23.23
C ALA A 149 4.73 8.94 22.11
N ARG A 150 4.46 7.63 22.10
CA ARG A 150 3.49 7.02 21.20
C ARG A 150 2.07 7.53 21.47
N SER A 151 1.66 7.62 22.74
CA SER A 151 0.32 8.12 23.10
C SER A 151 0.11 9.58 22.69
N ARG A 152 1.14 10.44 22.80
CA ARG A 152 1.06 11.84 22.31
C ARG A 152 0.89 11.92 20.80
N ASN A 153 1.65 11.10 20.07
CA ASN A 153 1.56 11.01 18.61
C ASN A 153 0.15 10.56 18.17
N GLU A 154 -0.35 9.50 18.80
CA GLU A 154 -1.69 8.96 18.55
C GLU A 154 -2.77 10.00 18.83
N LYS A 155 -2.80 10.60 20.03
CA LYS A 155 -3.80 11.60 20.41
C LYS A 155 -3.81 12.81 19.48
N ALA A 156 -2.63 13.30 19.10
CA ALA A 156 -2.52 14.43 18.18
C ALA A 156 -2.99 14.07 16.76
N THR A 157 -2.69 12.86 16.29
CA THR A 157 -3.19 12.33 15.01
C THR A 157 -4.71 12.17 15.04
N THR A 158 -5.25 11.58 16.11
CA THR A 158 -6.69 11.36 16.31
C THR A 158 -7.45 12.68 16.38
N ALA A 159 -6.95 13.65 17.17
CA ALA A 159 -7.53 14.99 17.25
C ALA A 159 -7.52 15.68 15.88
N LYS A 160 -6.42 15.57 15.12
CA LYS A 160 -6.33 16.22 13.81
C LYS A 160 -7.32 15.62 12.81
N LEU A 161 -7.51 14.31 12.82
CA LEU A 161 -8.49 13.65 11.96
C LEU A 161 -9.94 14.02 12.35
N SER A 162 -10.23 14.16 13.65
CA SER A 162 -11.51 14.70 14.11
C SER A 162 -11.77 16.12 13.59
N GLU A 163 -10.79 17.02 13.66
CA GLU A 163 -10.89 18.39 13.10
C GLU A 163 -11.16 18.39 11.59
N LEU A 164 -10.58 17.44 10.86
CA LEU A 164 -10.77 17.27 9.42
C LEU A 164 -12.13 16.64 9.05
N GLY A 165 -12.98 16.36 10.05
CA GLY A 165 -14.36 15.91 9.89
C GLY A 165 -14.53 14.39 9.90
N TYR A 166 -13.51 13.63 10.29
CA TYR A 166 -13.62 12.18 10.42
C TYR A 166 -14.15 11.79 11.79
N GLN A 167 -14.99 10.75 11.82
CA GLN A 167 -15.36 10.12 13.08
C GLN A 167 -14.21 9.22 13.54
N THR A 168 -13.52 9.60 14.62
CA THR A 168 -12.38 8.86 15.16
C THR A 168 -12.62 8.39 16.59
N ALA A 169 -11.81 7.44 17.04
CA ALA A 169 -11.73 7.01 18.44
C ALA A 169 -10.29 6.60 18.76
N ASP A 170 -9.90 6.69 20.02
CA ASP A 170 -8.59 6.23 20.48
C ASP A 170 -8.66 4.70 20.68
N TYR A 171 -7.68 3.95 20.18
CA TYR A 171 -7.49 2.55 20.55
C TYR A 171 -6.32 2.46 21.52
N CYS A 172 -6.64 2.27 22.79
CA CYS A 172 -5.66 1.97 23.84
C CYS A 172 -5.86 0.53 24.29
N CYS A 173 -4.87 -0.33 24.05
CA CYS A 173 -4.81 -1.65 24.67
C CYS A 173 -4.01 -1.51 25.97
N MET A 174 -4.68 -1.13 27.05
CA MET A 174 -4.15 -1.39 28.40
C MET A 174 -4.61 -2.78 28.82
N ASP A 175 -3.66 -3.66 29.12
CA ASP A 175 -3.88 -4.74 30.09
C ASP A 175 -3.76 -4.15 31.50
#